data_AF-A0A934EY40-F1
#
_entry.id   AF-A0A934EY40-F1
#
_cell.length_a   1.000
_cell.length_b   1.000
_cell.length_c   1.000
_cell.angle_alpha   90.00
_cell.angle_beta   90.00
_cell.angle_gamma   90.00
#
_symmetry.space_group_name_H-M   'P 1'
#
loop_
_entity.id
_entity.type
_entity.pdbx_description
1 polymer ?
#
loop_
_entity_poly.entity_id
_entity_poly.type
_entity_poly.pdbx_seq_one_letter_code
_entity_poly.pdbx_strand_id
1 'polypeptide(L)'
;MWRIAKTYNIDLQDIAEANNITNARQIEAGQKIFIPGAEKVIKVKPYVPKGFGVRDKRQETEETEDKTAFENDRFVWPARGEIISGFGIRDGKRHDGIDISALEGTDVLAADDGEVIYSDNELRGYGNLIIIQHKDNFVTIYAHNKENIANVGQSVKRGELIAKVGNSGNSKGYHLHFEVRKDKKPMNPVFFLQQ
;
A
#
# COMPACT_ATOMS: atom_id res chain seq x y z
N MET A 1 12.20 4.74 9.49
CA MET A 1 10.98 5.36 10.05
C MET A 1 10.18 4.42 10.95
N TRP A 2 10.00 3.15 10.56
CA TRP A 2 9.25 2.16 11.33
C TRP A 2 9.61 2.06 12.82
N ARG A 3 10.91 2.04 13.15
CA ARG A 3 11.36 2.04 14.56
C ARG A 3 11.00 3.32 15.30
N ILE A 4 10.92 4.46 14.61
CA ILE A 4 10.48 5.74 15.19
C ILE A 4 8.97 5.65 15.49
N ALA A 5 8.15 5.22 14.53
CA ALA A 5 6.71 4.98 14.71
C ALA A 5 6.42 4.11 15.94
N LYS A 6 7.11 2.97 16.04
CA LYS A 6 7.01 2.05 17.20
C LYS A 6 7.47 2.68 18.52
N THR A 7 8.54 3.48 18.50
CA THR A 7 9.10 4.09 19.72
C THR A 7 8.15 5.15 20.30
N TYR A 8 7.46 5.88 19.43
CA TYR A 8 6.55 6.95 19.85
C TYR A 8 5.08 6.51 19.88
N ASN A 9 4.78 5.25 19.55
CA ASN A 9 3.43 4.69 19.47
C ASN A 9 2.50 5.53 18.56
N ILE A 10 3.01 5.92 17.40
CA ILE A 10 2.30 6.71 16.39
C ILE A 10 2.27 5.91 15.09
N ASP A 11 1.19 6.05 14.32
CA ASP A 11 1.05 5.40 13.02
C ASP A 11 2.14 5.86 12.05
N LEU A 12 2.65 4.95 11.22
CA LEU A 12 3.67 5.26 10.23
C LEU A 12 3.16 6.28 9.21
N GLN A 13 1.87 6.23 8.86
CA GLN A 13 1.20 7.17 7.96
C GLN A 13 1.16 8.58 8.57
N ASP A 14 0.81 8.72 9.85
CA ASP A 14 0.76 10.01 10.53
C ASP A 14 2.15 10.68 10.56
N ILE A 15 3.20 9.88 10.76
CA ILE A 15 4.59 10.37 10.68
C ILE A 15 4.94 10.72 9.23
N ALA A 16 4.57 9.91 8.25
CA ALA A 16 4.87 10.18 6.85
C ALA A 16 4.20 11.49 6.37
N GLU A 17 2.92 11.68 6.69
CA GLU A 17 2.15 12.89 6.36
C GLU A 17 2.76 14.14 6.99
N ALA A 18 3.08 14.09 8.29
CA ALA A 18 3.62 15.25 8.98
C ALA A 18 5.04 15.65 8.54
N ASN A 19 5.71 14.81 7.76
CA ASN A 19 7.03 15.07 7.22
C ASN A 19 7.07 15.23 5.70
N ASN A 20 5.91 15.23 5.02
CA ASN A 20 5.81 15.20 3.57
C ASN A 20 6.64 14.07 2.93
N ILE A 21 6.72 12.91 3.59
CA ILE A 21 7.51 11.78 3.11
C ILE A 21 6.62 10.90 2.24
N THR A 22 6.80 11.00 0.93
CA THR A 22 6.06 10.23 -0.08
C THR A 22 6.67 8.85 -0.34
N ASN A 23 7.97 8.68 -0.03
CA ASN A 23 8.70 7.42 -0.15
C ASN A 23 9.54 7.14 1.10
N ALA A 24 9.14 6.14 1.89
CA ALA A 24 9.87 5.77 3.11
C ALA A 24 11.28 5.20 2.85
N ARG A 25 11.63 4.84 1.60
CA ARG A 25 12.99 4.42 1.19
C ARG A 25 13.95 5.58 1.02
N GLN A 26 13.48 6.83 0.90
CA GLN A 26 14.32 8.03 0.71
C GLN A 26 14.77 8.69 2.02
N ILE A 27 14.52 8.03 3.16
CA ILE A 27 14.91 8.59 4.45
C ILE A 27 16.37 8.30 4.70
N GLU A 28 17.19 9.34 4.72
CA GLU A 28 18.63 9.22 4.94
C GLU A 28 18.98 9.21 6.43
N ALA A 29 20.07 8.50 6.77
CA ALA A 29 20.62 8.53 8.11
C ALA A 29 21.07 9.96 8.46
N GLY A 30 20.50 10.55 9.51
CA GLY A 30 20.76 11.94 9.93
C GLY A 30 19.68 12.93 9.55
N GLN A 31 18.68 12.53 8.74
CA GLN A 31 17.50 13.33 8.44
C GLN A 31 16.67 13.56 9.72
N LYS A 32 16.35 14.83 10.00
CA LYS A 32 15.46 15.20 11.10
C LYS A 32 14.02 14.96 10.67
N ILE A 33 13.29 14.18 11.46
CA ILE A 33 11.89 13.83 11.26
C ILE A 33 11.10 14.43 12.41
N PHE A 34 10.05 15.19 12.08
CA PHE A 34 9.04 15.65 13.00
C PHE A 34 8.14 14.49 13.43
N ILE A 35 7.79 14.39 14.70
CA ILE A 35 6.95 13.30 15.21
C ILE A 35 5.72 13.95 15.82
N PRO A 36 4.54 13.84 15.18
CA PRO A 36 3.31 14.46 15.67
C PRO A 36 2.96 13.98 17.08
N GLY A 37 2.72 14.91 18.01
CA GLY A 37 2.32 14.55 19.39
C GLY A 37 3.44 14.00 20.27
N ALA A 38 4.70 13.98 19.81
CA ALA A 38 5.84 13.64 20.66
C ALA A 38 6.17 14.78 21.65
N GLU A 39 5.87 14.58 22.93
CA GLU A 39 6.19 15.58 23.98
C GLU A 39 7.65 15.51 24.45
N LYS A 40 8.34 14.39 24.25
CA LYS A 40 9.73 14.18 24.69
C LYS A 40 10.53 13.40 23.66
N VAL A 41 11.80 13.79 23.48
CA VAL A 41 12.75 13.07 22.62
C VAL A 41 13.20 11.78 23.30
N ILE A 42 12.84 10.63 22.72
CA ILE A 42 13.27 9.31 23.19
C ILE A 42 14.60 8.95 22.51
N LYS A 43 15.68 8.79 23.30
CA LYS A 43 16.98 8.31 22.79
C LYS A 43 16.94 6.81 22.53
N VAL A 44 16.77 6.42 21.27
CA VAL A 44 16.86 5.03 20.84
C VAL A 44 18.31 4.69 20.44
N LYS A 45 18.86 3.61 21.01
CA LYS A 45 20.19 3.10 20.59
C LYS A 45 20.14 2.68 19.11
N PRO A 46 21.12 3.02 18.26
CA PRO A 46 21.12 2.64 16.85
C PRO A 46 20.99 1.12 16.68
N TYR A 47 20.14 0.70 15.74
CA TYR A 47 20.06 -0.69 15.33
C TYR A 47 21.31 -1.02 14.52
N VAL A 48 22.21 -1.83 15.06
CA VAL A 48 23.27 -2.45 14.29
C VAL A 48 22.76 -3.84 13.92
N PRO A 49 22.55 -4.17 12.63
CA PRO A 49 22.21 -5.52 12.24
C PRO A 49 23.30 -6.48 12.74
N LYS A 50 22.95 -7.42 13.61
CA LYS A 50 23.83 -8.55 13.94
C LYS A 50 23.73 -9.55 12.79
N GLY A 51 24.79 -9.70 11.99
CA GLY A 51 24.75 -10.67 10.89
C GLY A 51 25.92 -10.70 9.92
N PHE A 52 27.17 -10.66 10.40
CA PHE A 52 28.29 -11.29 9.69
C PHE A 52 29.09 -12.10 10.73
N GLY A 53 28.72 -13.37 10.88
CA GLY A 53 29.33 -14.28 11.85
C GLY A 53 28.75 -15.68 11.74
N VAL A 54 29.56 -16.56 11.14
CA VAL A 54 29.59 -18.03 11.08
C VAL A 54 28.58 -18.83 11.94
N ARG A 55 28.00 -19.87 11.32
CA ARG A 55 27.16 -20.96 11.88
C ARG A 55 27.67 -21.56 13.21
N ASP A 56 26.75 -21.85 14.14
CA ASP A 56 26.60 -23.18 14.76
C ASP A 56 25.19 -23.40 15.37
N LYS A 57 24.82 -24.67 15.56
CA LYS A 57 23.49 -25.26 15.78
C LYS A 57 22.88 -25.10 17.20
N ARG A 58 21.54 -25.27 17.23
CA ARG A 58 20.64 -25.69 18.33
C ARG A 58 20.38 -24.68 19.47
N GLN A 59 19.17 -24.14 19.50
CA GLN A 59 18.12 -24.50 20.48
C GLN A 59 16.80 -23.83 20.10
N GLU A 60 15.75 -24.64 20.14
CA GLU A 60 14.35 -24.28 19.92
C GLU A 60 13.72 -24.10 21.30
N THR A 61 13.22 -22.90 21.61
CA THR A 61 12.13 -22.67 22.58
C THR A 61 11.54 -21.28 22.32
N GLU A 62 10.30 -21.31 21.82
CA GLU A 62 9.14 -20.51 22.20
C GLU A 62 9.19 -18.97 22.16
N GLU A 63 8.33 -18.46 21.27
CA GLU A 63 7.46 -17.30 21.45
C GLU A 63 8.10 -15.94 21.75
N THR A 64 8.42 -15.24 20.66
CA THR A 64 7.59 -14.10 20.26
C THR A 64 7.59 -14.07 18.74
N GLU A 65 6.55 -14.63 18.11
CA GLU A 65 6.30 -14.37 16.70
C GLU A 65 6.18 -12.86 16.52
N ASP A 66 7.13 -12.34 15.76
CA ASP A 66 7.22 -10.95 15.42
C ASP A 66 6.02 -10.58 14.53
N LYS A 67 4.92 -10.18 15.16
CA LYS A 67 3.70 -9.64 14.49
C LYS A 67 3.98 -8.41 13.61
N THR A 68 5.22 -7.99 13.45
CA THR A 68 5.61 -6.79 12.73
C THR A 68 6.27 -7.02 11.37
N ALA A 69 6.46 -8.28 10.97
CA ALA A 69 6.93 -8.64 9.62
C ALA A 69 5.80 -8.77 8.57
N PHE A 70 4.52 -8.75 8.98
CA PHE A 70 3.40 -9.12 8.10
C PHE A 70 2.84 -7.99 7.21
N GLU A 71 3.13 -6.71 7.47
CA GLU A 71 2.42 -5.62 6.76
C GLU A 71 3.17 -5.06 5.53
N ASN A 72 4.50 -5.24 5.42
CA ASN A 72 5.29 -4.69 4.31
C ASN A 72 5.21 -5.48 2.99
N ASP A 73 4.62 -6.68 2.99
CA ASP A 73 4.56 -7.60 1.83
C ASP A 73 3.17 -8.25 1.67
N ARG A 74 2.13 -7.63 2.24
CA ARG A 74 0.78 -8.17 2.22
C ARG A 74 0.25 -8.27 0.79
N PHE A 75 0.36 -7.17 0.04
CA PHE A 75 -0.23 -7.02 -1.28
C PHE A 75 0.80 -7.30 -2.38
N VAL A 76 0.42 -8.10 -3.38
CA VAL A 76 1.17 -8.15 -4.64
C VAL A 76 0.93 -6.88 -5.45
N TRP A 77 1.87 -6.56 -6.33
CA TRP A 77 1.68 -5.47 -7.29
C TRP A 77 0.44 -5.74 -8.18
N PRO A 78 -0.52 -4.80 -8.25
CA PRO A 78 -1.77 -5.02 -8.97
C PRO A 78 -1.61 -4.83 -10.48
N ALA A 79 -0.55 -4.16 -10.94
CA ALA A 79 -0.19 -4.05 -12.33
C ALA A 79 1.33 -3.85 -12.46
N ARG A 80 1.87 -4.18 -13.64
CA ARG A 80 3.27 -3.85 -13.96
C ARG A 80 3.36 -2.42 -14.47
N GLY A 81 4.23 -1.62 -13.87
CA GLY A 81 4.40 -0.23 -14.24
C GLY A 81 5.14 0.60 -13.20
N GLU A 82 5.44 1.84 -13.56
CA GLU A 82 6.01 2.83 -12.65
C GLU A 82 4.92 3.67 -12.00
N ILE A 83 5.14 4.09 -10.75
CA ILE A 83 4.25 5.03 -10.08
C ILE A 83 4.46 6.42 -10.69
N ILE A 84 3.43 6.96 -11.35
CA ILE A 84 3.42 8.30 -11.96
C ILE A 84 2.71 9.36 -11.11
N SER A 85 1.94 8.92 -10.11
CA SER A 85 1.31 9.79 -9.12
C SER A 85 1.27 9.08 -7.77
N GLY A 86 1.73 9.75 -6.71
CA GLY A 86 1.79 9.22 -5.36
C GLY A 86 0.55 9.55 -4.53
N PHE A 87 0.43 8.87 -3.38
CA PHE A 87 -0.59 9.16 -2.37
C PHE A 87 -0.38 10.52 -1.70
N GLY A 88 -1.47 11.22 -1.37
CA GLY A 88 -1.44 12.45 -0.55
C GLY A 88 -2.00 13.69 -1.25
N ILE A 89 -1.69 14.87 -0.72
CA ILE A 89 -2.16 16.15 -1.28
C ILE A 89 -1.18 16.64 -2.36
N ARG A 90 -1.70 16.95 -3.55
CA ARG A 90 -0.97 17.55 -4.66
C ARG A 90 -1.76 18.69 -5.28
N ASP A 91 -1.14 19.86 -5.46
CA ASP A 91 -1.78 21.04 -6.07
C ASP A 91 -3.13 21.41 -5.39
N GLY A 92 -3.24 21.19 -4.08
CA GLY A 92 -4.46 21.40 -3.29
C GLY A 92 -5.55 20.34 -3.45
N LYS A 93 -5.31 19.29 -4.25
CA LYS A 93 -6.22 18.14 -4.44
C LYS A 93 -5.68 16.90 -3.75
N ARG A 94 -6.55 16.19 -3.06
CA ARG A 94 -6.22 14.93 -2.39
C ARG A 94 -6.23 13.78 -3.39
N HIS A 95 -5.23 12.92 -3.30
CA HIS A 95 -5.11 11.66 -4.05
C HIS A 95 -5.05 10.51 -3.05
N ASP A 96 -6.09 9.67 -3.03
CA ASP A 96 -6.29 8.62 -2.02
C ASP A 96 -5.62 7.28 -2.38
N GLY A 97 -4.82 7.27 -3.45
CA GLY A 97 -4.14 6.08 -3.95
C GLY A 97 -2.81 6.41 -4.64
N ILE A 98 -2.36 5.49 -5.49
CA ILE A 98 -1.25 5.68 -6.42
C ILE A 98 -1.72 5.44 -7.86
N ASP A 99 -1.11 6.13 -8.80
CA ASP A 99 -1.32 5.88 -10.23
C ASP A 99 -0.12 5.13 -10.80
N ILE A 100 -0.37 3.95 -11.35
CA ILE A 100 0.65 3.07 -11.95
C ILE A 100 0.52 3.15 -13.47
N SER A 101 1.54 3.68 -14.14
CA SER A 101 1.54 3.78 -15.59
C SER A 101 1.62 2.41 -16.23
N ALA A 102 0.67 2.12 -17.11
CA ALA A 102 0.61 0.85 -17.83
C ALA A 102 -0.07 1.07 -19.18
N LEU A 103 0.27 0.23 -20.15
CA LEU A 103 -0.38 0.27 -21.46
C LEU A 103 -1.85 -0.17 -21.33
N GLU A 104 -2.71 0.33 -22.21
CA GLU A 104 -4.08 -0.15 -22.33
C GLU A 104 -4.11 -1.68 -22.50
N GLY A 105 -4.99 -2.37 -21.78
CA GLY A 105 -5.10 -3.83 -21.86
C GLY A 105 -4.09 -4.59 -21.01
N THR A 106 -3.21 -3.91 -20.27
CA THR A 106 -2.34 -4.56 -19.27
C THR A 106 -3.18 -5.26 -18.21
N ASP A 107 -2.75 -6.43 -17.73
CA ASP A 107 -3.42 -7.19 -16.68
C ASP A 107 -3.47 -6.41 -15.36
N VAL A 108 -4.65 -6.39 -14.75
CA VAL A 108 -4.86 -5.92 -13.37
C VAL A 108 -5.16 -7.13 -12.50
N LEU A 109 -4.35 -7.31 -11.45
CA LEU A 109 -4.38 -8.46 -10.57
C LEU A 109 -4.93 -8.08 -9.19
N ALA A 110 -5.66 -9.00 -8.56
CA ALA A 110 -6.07 -8.87 -7.18
C ALA A 110 -4.83 -8.83 -6.27
N ALA A 111 -4.72 -7.78 -5.47
CA ALA A 111 -3.57 -7.53 -4.60
C ALA A 111 -3.46 -8.55 -3.45
N ASP A 112 -4.57 -9.15 -3.00
CA ASP A 112 -4.63 -10.19 -1.97
C ASP A 112 -5.91 -11.03 -2.16
N ASP A 113 -6.01 -12.15 -1.44
CA ASP A 113 -7.23 -12.96 -1.37
C ASP A 113 -8.40 -12.11 -0.85
N GLY A 114 -9.59 -12.24 -1.45
CA GLY A 114 -10.75 -11.46 -1.03
C GLY A 114 -12.03 -11.76 -1.78
N GLU A 115 -13.04 -10.94 -1.54
CA GLU A 115 -14.35 -10.97 -2.21
C GLU A 115 -14.57 -9.64 -2.93
N VAL A 116 -15.01 -9.72 -4.19
CA VAL A 116 -15.38 -8.53 -4.98
C VAL A 116 -16.70 -7.98 -4.46
N ILE A 117 -16.65 -6.82 -3.83
CA ILE A 117 -17.83 -6.15 -3.26
C ILE A 117 -18.42 -5.08 -4.18
N TYR A 118 -17.70 -4.71 -5.25
CA TYR A 118 -18.17 -3.80 -6.30
C TYR A 118 -17.46 -4.09 -7.62
N SER A 119 -18.20 -4.08 -8.72
CA SER A 119 -17.66 -4.20 -10.08
C SER A 119 -18.62 -3.52 -11.05
N ASP A 120 -18.44 -2.22 -11.28
CA ASP A 120 -19.29 -1.42 -12.17
C ASP A 120 -18.60 -0.07 -12.49
N ASN A 121 -19.31 0.88 -13.09
CA ASN A 121 -18.82 2.20 -13.50
C ASN A 121 -19.66 3.39 -13.03
N GLU A 122 -20.62 3.15 -12.13
CA GLU A 122 -21.54 4.19 -11.65
C GLU A 122 -20.87 5.20 -10.70
N LEU A 123 -19.73 4.84 -10.09
CA LEU A 123 -18.99 5.75 -9.21
C LEU A 123 -18.24 6.83 -10.00
N ARG A 124 -18.82 8.03 -10.00
CA ARG A 124 -18.32 9.20 -10.73
C ARG A 124 -16.82 9.44 -10.49
N GLY A 125 -16.08 9.58 -11.58
CA GLY A 125 -14.65 9.87 -11.57
C GLY A 125 -13.78 8.63 -11.74
N TYR A 126 -14.16 7.49 -11.18
CA TYR A 126 -13.34 6.26 -11.20
C TYR A 126 -13.43 5.48 -12.52
N GLY A 127 -14.49 5.68 -13.30
CA GLY A 127 -14.73 4.85 -14.50
C GLY A 127 -15.06 3.42 -14.11
N ASN A 128 -14.70 2.45 -14.96
CA ASN A 128 -14.85 1.04 -14.61
C ASN A 128 -13.94 0.72 -13.41
N LEU A 129 -14.57 0.16 -12.38
CA LEU A 129 -13.99 0.07 -11.05
C LEU A 129 -14.27 -1.31 -10.45
N ILE A 130 -13.26 -1.87 -9.79
CA ILE A 130 -13.40 -3.04 -8.92
C ILE A 130 -13.02 -2.65 -7.49
N ILE A 131 -13.80 -3.11 -6.51
CA ILE A 131 -13.46 -2.99 -5.10
C ILE A 131 -13.46 -4.39 -4.49
N ILE A 132 -12.36 -4.76 -3.83
CA ILE A 132 -12.20 -6.06 -3.17
C ILE A 132 -12.09 -5.85 -1.66
N GLN A 133 -12.93 -6.56 -0.91
CA GLN A 133 -12.82 -6.68 0.54
C GLN A 133 -11.89 -7.85 0.88
N HIS A 134 -10.92 -7.59 1.73
CA HIS A 134 -9.96 -8.57 2.23
C HIS A 134 -10.15 -8.79 3.74
N LYS A 135 -9.37 -9.72 4.29
CA LYS A 135 -9.27 -9.93 5.74
C LYS A 135 -8.77 -8.68 6.46
N ASP A 136 -8.97 -8.66 7.77
CA ASP A 136 -8.55 -7.56 8.65
C ASP A 136 -9.06 -6.18 8.21
N ASN A 137 -10.27 -6.09 7.65
CA ASN A 137 -10.88 -4.83 7.21
C ASN A 137 -10.07 -4.05 6.17
N PHE A 138 -9.22 -4.73 5.39
CA PHE A 138 -8.56 -4.12 4.24
C PHE A 138 -9.49 -4.10 3.03
N VAL A 139 -9.45 -3.01 2.29
CA VAL A 139 -10.16 -2.86 1.02
C VAL A 139 -9.16 -2.37 -0.03
N THR A 140 -9.20 -2.95 -1.21
CA THR A 140 -8.44 -2.44 -2.36
C THR A 140 -9.37 -1.98 -3.48
N ILE A 141 -8.95 -0.94 -4.18
CA ILE A 141 -9.74 -0.26 -5.23
C ILE A 141 -8.89 -0.23 -6.51
N TYR A 142 -9.48 -0.60 -7.63
CA TYR A 142 -8.83 -0.71 -8.95
C TYR A 142 -9.68 0.05 -9.97
N ALA A 143 -9.23 1.24 -10.36
CA ALA A 143 -10.00 2.19 -11.17
C ALA A 143 -9.38 2.49 -12.54
N HIS A 144 -10.17 3.18 -13.36
CA HIS A 144 -9.88 3.52 -14.75
C HIS A 144 -9.71 2.29 -15.65
N ASN A 145 -10.30 1.15 -15.26
CA ASN A 145 -10.20 -0.09 -16.01
C ASN A 145 -10.80 0.08 -17.42
N LYS A 146 -10.25 -0.64 -18.39
CA LYS A 146 -10.89 -0.81 -19.70
C LYS A 146 -12.09 -1.73 -19.59
N GLU A 147 -11.90 -2.85 -18.91
CA GLU A 147 -12.92 -3.86 -18.64
C GLU A 147 -12.70 -4.46 -17.26
N ASN A 148 -13.81 -4.76 -16.58
CA ASN A 148 -13.83 -5.56 -15.36
C ASN A 148 -14.10 -7.01 -15.76
N ILE A 149 -13.27 -7.93 -15.27
CA ILE A 149 -13.40 -9.37 -15.52
C ILE A 149 -14.08 -10.05 -14.32
N ALA A 150 -13.72 -9.65 -13.10
CA ALA A 150 -14.32 -10.18 -11.88
C ALA A 150 -15.66 -9.51 -11.57
N ASN A 151 -16.62 -10.30 -11.08
CA ASN A 151 -18.00 -9.88 -10.82
C ASN A 151 -18.27 -9.75 -9.31
N VAL A 152 -19.28 -8.95 -8.94
CA VAL A 152 -19.70 -8.82 -7.54
C VAL A 152 -20.06 -10.19 -6.94
N GLY A 153 -19.59 -10.44 -5.72
CA GLY A 153 -19.74 -11.72 -4.99
C GLY A 153 -18.70 -12.79 -5.36
N GLN A 154 -17.83 -12.53 -6.35
CA GLN A 154 -16.76 -13.46 -6.70
C GLN A 154 -15.66 -13.45 -5.63
N SER A 155 -15.28 -14.64 -5.15
CA SER A 155 -14.04 -14.83 -4.39
C SER A 155 -12.85 -14.86 -5.36
N VAL A 156 -11.83 -14.07 -5.05
CA VAL A 156 -10.61 -13.98 -5.86
C VAL A 156 -9.37 -14.31 -5.03
N LYS A 157 -8.34 -14.83 -5.69
CA LYS A 157 -7.04 -15.12 -5.10
C LYS A 157 -6.03 -14.02 -5.36
N ARG A 158 -5.07 -13.89 -4.45
CA ARG A 158 -3.92 -13.01 -4.64
C ARG A 158 -3.21 -13.33 -5.97
N GLY A 159 -3.08 -12.32 -6.82
CA GLY A 159 -2.50 -12.44 -8.16
C GLY A 159 -3.47 -12.91 -9.25
N GLU A 160 -4.75 -13.13 -8.92
CA GLU A 160 -5.78 -13.48 -9.91
C GLU A 160 -6.10 -12.28 -10.81
N LEU A 161 -6.27 -12.53 -12.11
CA LEU A 161 -6.67 -11.51 -13.09
C LEU A 161 -8.10 -11.07 -12.81
N ILE A 162 -8.29 -9.77 -12.55
CA ILE A 162 -9.60 -9.19 -12.21
C ILE A 162 -10.08 -8.13 -13.19
N ALA A 163 -9.18 -7.47 -13.92
CA ALA A 163 -9.53 -6.41 -14.87
C ALA A 163 -8.39 -6.19 -15.88
N LYS A 164 -8.62 -5.28 -16.82
CA LYS A 164 -7.58 -4.74 -17.70
C LYS A 164 -7.45 -3.24 -17.52
N VAL A 165 -6.21 -2.73 -17.56
CA VAL A 165 -5.91 -1.29 -17.51
C VAL A 165 -6.58 -0.57 -18.67
N GLY A 166 -7.13 0.61 -18.40
CA GLY A 166 -7.75 1.47 -19.40
C GLY A 166 -7.52 2.95 -19.12
N ASN A 167 -8.48 3.74 -19.56
CA ASN A 167 -8.53 5.19 -19.40
C ASN A 167 -9.99 5.64 -19.22
N SER A 168 -10.81 4.84 -18.55
CA SER A 168 -12.23 5.14 -18.35
C SER A 168 -12.44 6.15 -17.21
N GLY A 169 -13.60 6.80 -17.18
CA GLY A 169 -13.89 7.81 -16.17
C GLY A 169 -13.10 9.11 -16.38
N ASN A 170 -12.64 9.72 -15.28
CA ASN A 170 -11.87 10.95 -15.32
C ASN A 170 -10.37 10.66 -15.22
N SER A 171 -9.78 10.23 -16.33
CA SER A 171 -8.35 9.93 -16.45
C SER A 171 -7.72 10.69 -17.63
N LYS A 172 -6.43 11.02 -17.51
CA LYS A 172 -5.66 11.79 -18.52
C LYS A 172 -4.80 10.92 -19.43
N GLY A 173 -4.77 9.61 -19.20
CA GLY A 173 -3.93 8.66 -19.94
C GLY A 173 -4.03 7.26 -19.34
N TYR A 174 -3.46 6.27 -20.02
CA TYR A 174 -3.53 4.88 -19.56
C TYR A 174 -2.71 4.68 -18.28
N HIS A 175 -3.41 4.30 -17.22
CA HIS A 175 -2.84 3.94 -15.92
C HIS A 175 -3.87 3.17 -15.09
N LEU A 176 -3.38 2.49 -14.05
CA LEU A 176 -4.22 1.96 -12.99
C LEU A 176 -4.21 2.94 -11.82
N HIS A 177 -5.37 3.40 -11.38
CA HIS A 177 -5.51 4.04 -10.08
C HIS A 177 -5.76 2.96 -9.03
N PHE A 178 -4.86 2.85 -8.05
CA PHE A 178 -4.88 1.82 -7.01
C PHE A 178 -4.93 2.44 -5.62
N GLU A 179 -5.94 2.06 -4.82
CA GLU A 179 -6.03 2.46 -3.42
C GLU A 179 -5.96 1.25 -2.48
N VAL A 180 -5.43 1.50 -1.29
CA VAL A 180 -5.53 0.62 -0.13
C VAL A 180 -6.26 1.39 0.95
N ARG A 181 -7.31 0.79 1.52
CA ARG A 181 -8.02 1.33 2.68
C ARG A 181 -7.98 0.34 3.83
N LYS A 182 -7.80 0.86 5.05
CA LYS A 182 -7.89 0.10 6.29
C LYS A 182 -8.92 0.76 7.19
N ASP A 183 -9.91 -0.01 7.65
CA ASP A 183 -11.01 0.51 8.47
C ASP A 183 -11.67 1.75 7.82
N LYS A 184 -11.86 1.69 6.49
CA LYS A 184 -12.41 2.74 5.61
C LYS A 184 -11.54 3.98 5.42
N LYS A 185 -10.36 4.06 6.05
CA LYS A 185 -9.41 5.15 5.85
C LYS A 185 -8.44 4.84 4.71
N PRO A 186 -8.19 5.77 3.79
CA PRO A 186 -7.20 5.59 2.74
C PRO A 186 -5.79 5.60 3.35
N MET A 187 -4.98 4.62 2.94
CA MET A 187 -3.60 4.42 3.38
C MET A 187 -2.68 4.50 2.17
N ASN A 188 -1.44 4.95 2.34
CA ASN A 188 -0.47 4.95 1.24
C ASN A 188 -0.17 3.49 0.79
N PRO A 189 -0.56 3.09 -0.43
CA PRO A 189 -0.39 1.71 -0.91
C PRO A 189 1.06 1.22 -0.91
N VAL A 190 2.03 2.12 -1.07
CA VAL A 190 3.47 1.80 -1.15
C VAL A 190 3.98 1.11 0.13
N PHE A 191 3.30 1.29 1.27
CA PHE A 191 3.69 0.62 2.52
C PHE A 191 3.28 -0.85 2.61
N PHE A 192 2.43 -1.33 1.71
CA PHE A 192 1.84 -2.67 1.78
C PHE A 192 2.17 -3.54 0.55
N LEU A 193 2.72 -2.94 -0.51
CA LEU A 193 3.10 -3.62 -1.74
C LEU A 193 4.45 -4.33 -1.59
N GLN A 194 4.48 -5.57 -2.06
CA GLN A 194 5.67 -6.43 -2.01
C GLN A 194 6.91 -5.77 -2.64
N GLN A 195 8.06 -5.92 -1.99
CA GLN A 195 9.30 -5.24 -2.37
C GLN A 195 10.27 -6.07 -3.20
#